data_AF-A0A961NNN9-F1
#
_entry.id   AF-A0A961NNN9-F1
#
_cell.length_a   1.000
_cell.length_b   1.000
_cell.length_c   1.000
_cell.angle_alpha   90.00
_cell.angle_beta   90.00
_cell.angle_gamma   90.00
#
_symmetry.space_group_name_H-M   'P 1'
#
loop_
_entity.id
_entity.type
_entity.pdbx_description
1 polymer ?
#
loop_
_entity_poly.entity_id
_entity_poly.type
_entity_poly.pdbx_seq_one_letter_code
_entity_poly.pdbx_strand_id
1 'polypeptide(L)'
;KEKTGKIWAFLGDGETDEPESLGAISLASREKLDNLIFVINCNLQRLDGPVRGNSKIIQELEAIFRGAGWNVIKVIWGAHWDPLLERDEDGLLLQRMEDAVDGEYQKYSATGPDYVREHFFGVDPRLKAMVENMSDADLKKLNRGGHDPEKVYAAYQRAVQSKGAPTVILAKTVKGYGLGEAGEGRNITHQQKKLNEEELRAFRSRFAIPISDEHVGAAPLYHPGEDSREIKYIKEQREKLGGPVPARKDRAEPVNQINPDIFEEFTAGSEGREASTTMVVVRMLGKMLRDEEIGKLIVPIIPDEARTFGMEALFRQAGIYSHVGQLYEPVDRETLLYYKEAKDGQILE
;
A
#
# COMPACT_ATOMS: atom_id res chain seq x y z
N LYS A 1 -25.18 -7.86 -1.16
CA LYS A 1 -23.82 -7.53 -0.68
C LYS A 1 -23.49 -6.15 -1.18
N GLU A 2 -23.42 -5.15 -0.30
CA GLU A 2 -22.78 -3.89 -0.65
C GLU A 2 -21.40 -4.20 -1.21
N LYS A 3 -21.08 -3.66 -2.39
CA LYS A 3 -19.75 -3.79 -2.95
C LYS A 3 -18.84 -2.93 -2.09
N THR A 4 -18.16 -3.55 -1.13
CA THR A 4 -17.12 -2.88 -0.35
C THR A 4 -16.01 -2.44 -1.30
N GLY A 5 -15.63 -1.17 -1.22
CA GLY A 5 -14.50 -0.63 -1.99
C GLY A 5 -13.19 -1.35 -1.62
N LYS A 6 -12.23 -1.33 -2.54
CA LYS A 6 -10.85 -1.74 -2.21
C LYS A 6 -10.12 -0.55 -1.60
N ILE A 7 -9.37 -0.81 -0.53
CA ILE A 7 -8.46 0.15 0.12
C ILE A 7 -7.08 -0.09 -0.48
N TRP A 8 -6.51 0.95 -1.08
CA TRP A 8 -5.18 0.91 -1.67
C TRP A 8 -4.23 1.79 -0.87
N ALA A 9 -3.17 1.21 -0.32
CA ALA A 9 -2.08 1.94 0.31
C ALA A 9 -0.86 1.88 -0.62
N PHE A 10 -0.35 3.05 -1.02
CA PHE A 10 0.86 3.17 -1.83
C PHE A 10 2.00 3.62 -0.93
N LEU A 11 3.04 2.80 -0.80
CA LEU A 11 4.17 3.04 0.11
C LEU A 11 5.50 3.02 -0.65
N GLY A 12 6.52 3.65 -0.06
CA GLY A 12 7.92 3.43 -0.44
C GLY A 12 8.51 2.23 0.29
N ASP A 13 9.48 1.55 -0.30
CA ASP A 13 10.29 0.55 0.41
C ASP A 13 11.12 1.15 1.56
N GLY A 14 11.62 2.37 1.41
CA GLY A 14 12.27 3.09 2.51
C GLY A 14 11.33 3.44 3.68
N GLU A 15 10.05 3.68 3.39
CA GLU A 15 9.02 4.00 4.40
C GLU A 15 8.68 2.79 5.28
N THR A 16 8.94 1.57 4.79
CA THR A 16 8.71 0.34 5.57
C THR A 16 9.68 0.13 6.73
N ASP A 17 10.73 0.95 6.85
CA ASP A 17 11.58 0.98 8.05
C ASP A 17 10.85 1.66 9.23
N GLU A 18 9.78 2.42 9.00
CA GLU A 18 8.96 3.00 10.08
C GLU A 18 8.16 1.89 10.80
N PRO A 19 8.17 1.85 12.15
CA PRO A 19 7.47 0.80 12.91
C PRO A 19 5.99 0.65 12.56
N GLU A 20 5.30 1.76 12.27
CA GLU A 20 3.87 1.81 11.96
C GLU A 20 3.53 1.15 10.63
N SER A 21 4.46 1.15 9.67
CA SER A 21 4.26 0.55 8.35
C SER A 21 4.05 -0.96 8.41
N LEU A 22 4.77 -1.64 9.32
CA LEU A 22 4.77 -3.10 9.42
C LEU A 22 4.19 -3.62 10.75
N GLY A 23 4.14 -2.81 11.80
CA GLY A 23 3.79 -3.24 13.17
C GLY A 23 2.38 -3.82 13.32
N ALA A 24 1.43 -3.39 12.46
CA ALA A 24 0.04 -3.81 12.53
C ALA A 24 -0.41 -4.78 11.41
N ILE A 25 0.48 -5.20 10.50
CA ILE A 25 0.07 -5.95 9.29
C ILE A 25 -0.57 -7.30 9.62
N SER A 26 -0.24 -7.91 10.77
CA SER A 26 -0.85 -9.19 11.18
C SER A 26 -2.34 -9.04 11.49
N LEU A 27 -2.81 -7.86 11.91
CA LEU A 27 -4.23 -7.59 12.16
C LEU A 27 -5.05 -7.75 10.88
N ALA A 28 -4.54 -7.28 9.74
CA ALA A 28 -5.25 -7.37 8.46
C ALA A 28 -5.53 -8.82 8.05
N SER A 29 -4.60 -9.74 8.35
CA SER A 29 -4.79 -11.17 8.09
C SER A 29 -5.75 -11.81 9.09
N ARG A 30 -5.64 -11.46 10.38
CA ARG A 30 -6.59 -11.92 11.41
C ARG A 30 -8.00 -11.55 11.00
N GLU A 31 -8.23 -10.29 10.62
CA GLU A 31 -9.53 -9.77 10.18
C GLU A 31 -9.93 -10.11 8.74
N LYS A 32 -9.11 -10.93 8.04
CA LYS A 32 -9.35 -11.37 6.65
C LYS A 32 -9.67 -10.23 5.68
N LEU A 33 -8.92 -9.13 5.78
CA LEU A 33 -9.13 -7.90 5.00
C LEU A 33 -8.75 -8.08 3.53
N ASP A 34 -9.50 -8.90 2.78
CA ASP A 34 -9.30 -9.09 1.34
C ASP A 34 -9.69 -7.87 0.49
N ASN A 35 -10.20 -6.82 1.13
CA ASN A 35 -10.40 -5.50 0.58
C ASN A 35 -9.17 -4.59 0.70
N LEU A 36 -8.12 -4.97 1.43
CA LEU A 36 -6.88 -4.20 1.60
C LEU A 36 -5.78 -4.65 0.64
N ILE A 37 -5.23 -3.70 -0.11
CA ILE A 37 -4.12 -3.90 -1.04
C ILE A 37 -3.01 -2.89 -0.74
N PHE A 38 -1.82 -3.40 -0.40
CA PHE A 38 -0.60 -2.60 -0.34
C PHE A 38 0.13 -2.66 -1.67
N VAL A 39 0.64 -1.52 -2.13
CA VAL A 39 1.54 -1.41 -3.29
C VAL A 39 2.81 -0.75 -2.80
N ILE A 40 3.86 -1.53 -2.62
CA ILE A 40 5.16 -1.04 -2.16
C ILE A 40 6.03 -0.84 -3.40
N ASN A 41 6.44 0.41 -3.62
CA ASN A 41 7.36 0.78 -4.67
C ASN A 41 8.79 0.45 -4.24
N CYS A 42 9.28 -0.72 -4.67
CA CYS A 42 10.62 -1.21 -4.38
C CYS A 42 11.63 -0.68 -5.39
N ASN A 43 11.97 0.61 -5.29
CA ASN A 43 13.04 1.20 -6.11
C ASN A 43 14.45 0.90 -5.54
N LEU A 44 14.49 0.25 -4.37
CA LEU A 44 15.62 -0.19 -3.54
C LEU A 44 16.42 0.94 -2.91
N GLN A 45 15.91 2.18 -2.93
CA GLN A 45 16.57 3.35 -2.37
C GLN A 45 15.66 4.14 -1.41
N ARG A 46 16.24 4.63 -0.34
CA ARG A 46 15.74 5.77 0.46
C ARG A 46 16.38 7.07 -0.03
N LEU A 47 16.29 8.14 0.76
CA LEU A 47 16.83 9.45 0.35
C LEU A 47 18.35 9.43 0.19
N ASP A 48 19.08 8.88 1.16
CA ASP A 48 20.55 8.95 1.22
C ASP A 48 21.26 7.66 0.76
N GLY A 49 20.56 6.74 0.11
CA GLY A 49 21.15 5.52 -0.42
C GLY A 49 20.21 4.31 -0.46
N PRO A 50 20.75 3.10 -0.71
CA PRO A 50 19.96 1.89 -0.74
C PRO A 50 19.29 1.58 0.61
N VAL A 51 18.08 1.01 0.59
CA VAL A 51 17.39 0.56 1.81
C VAL A 51 18.15 -0.61 2.45
N ARG A 52 18.55 -1.59 1.63
CA ARG A 52 19.29 -2.80 2.02
C ARG A 52 20.44 -3.11 1.06
N GLY A 53 21.44 -2.23 0.96
CA GLY A 53 22.51 -2.36 -0.05
C GLY A 53 23.27 -3.69 -0.06
N ASN A 54 23.50 -4.29 1.12
CA ASN A 54 24.20 -5.58 1.28
C ASN A 54 23.26 -6.80 1.34
N SER A 55 21.95 -6.60 1.15
CA SER A 55 20.97 -7.68 1.11
C SER A 55 19.87 -7.35 0.08
N LYS A 56 18.63 -7.78 0.31
CA LYS A 56 17.54 -7.69 -0.66
C LYS A 56 16.22 -7.33 0.02
N ILE A 57 15.77 -6.08 -0.10
CA ILE A 57 14.57 -5.57 0.59
C ILE A 57 13.30 -6.29 0.15
N ILE A 58 13.19 -6.66 -1.13
CA ILE A 58 12.00 -7.35 -1.65
C ILE A 58 11.81 -8.71 -0.98
N GLN A 59 12.90 -9.45 -0.75
CA GLN A 59 12.88 -10.76 -0.10
C GLN A 59 12.60 -10.63 1.40
N GLU A 60 13.16 -9.60 2.05
CA GLU A 60 12.84 -9.27 3.45
C GLU A 60 11.33 -8.99 3.60
N LEU A 61 10.78 -8.09 2.78
CA LEU A 61 9.36 -7.77 2.79
C LEU A 61 8.50 -8.97 2.44
N GLU A 62 8.88 -9.78 1.45
CA GLU A 62 8.16 -11.01 1.13
C GLU A 62 8.06 -11.93 2.36
N ALA A 63 9.17 -12.16 3.06
CA ALA A 63 9.19 -13.02 4.24
C ALA A 63 8.30 -12.47 5.37
N ILE A 64 8.39 -11.17 5.65
CA ILE A 64 7.59 -10.48 6.68
C ILE A 64 6.10 -10.58 6.36
N PHE A 65 5.69 -10.21 5.14
CA PHE A 65 4.29 -10.23 4.74
C PHE A 65 3.71 -11.65 4.67
N ARG A 66 4.46 -12.62 4.13
CA ARG A 66 4.04 -14.03 4.16
C ARG A 66 3.90 -14.55 5.58
N GLY A 67 4.87 -14.25 6.45
CA GLY A 67 4.83 -14.61 7.87
C GLY A 67 3.62 -14.00 8.60
N ALA A 68 3.18 -12.82 8.18
CA ALA A 68 1.98 -12.17 8.68
C ALA A 68 0.67 -12.66 8.02
N GLY A 69 0.69 -13.64 7.12
CA GLY A 69 -0.50 -14.21 6.49
C GLY A 69 -1.02 -13.47 5.25
N TRP A 70 -0.21 -12.61 4.62
CA TRP A 70 -0.61 -11.86 3.43
C TRP A 70 -0.38 -12.66 2.15
N ASN A 71 -1.19 -12.36 1.13
CA ASN A 71 -0.85 -12.71 -0.25
C ASN A 71 0.26 -11.78 -0.75
N VAL A 72 1.40 -12.34 -1.18
CA VAL A 72 2.52 -11.57 -1.74
C VAL A 72 2.60 -11.78 -3.24
N ILE A 73 2.56 -10.68 -4.00
CA ILE A 73 2.77 -10.64 -5.45
C ILE A 73 4.02 -9.83 -5.74
N LYS A 74 5.04 -10.45 -6.33
CA LYS A 74 6.29 -9.81 -6.71
C LYS A 74 6.26 -9.43 -8.19
N VAL A 75 6.49 -8.15 -8.49
CA VAL A 75 6.56 -7.62 -9.87
C VAL A 75 8.01 -7.17 -10.12
N ILE A 76 8.86 -8.13 -10.50
CA ILE A 76 10.33 -7.95 -10.48
C ILE A 76 10.89 -7.61 -11.86
N TRP A 77 10.49 -8.37 -12.88
CA TRP A 77 11.04 -8.31 -14.23
C TRP A 77 9.94 -7.96 -15.23
N GLY A 78 10.26 -7.09 -16.20
CA GLY A 78 9.36 -6.83 -17.32
C GLY A 78 9.45 -7.90 -18.41
N ALA A 79 8.58 -7.82 -19.40
CA ALA A 79 8.38 -8.83 -20.44
C ALA A 79 9.63 -9.12 -21.28
N HIS A 80 10.57 -8.17 -21.38
CA HIS A 80 11.83 -8.39 -22.11
C HIS A 80 12.75 -9.44 -21.46
N TRP A 81 12.51 -9.79 -20.18
CA TRP A 81 13.20 -10.88 -19.51
C TRP A 81 12.58 -12.25 -19.78
N ASP A 82 11.31 -12.32 -20.19
CA ASP A 82 10.59 -13.59 -20.34
C ASP A 82 11.33 -14.57 -21.28
N PRO A 83 11.81 -14.16 -22.48
CA PRO A 83 12.54 -15.07 -23.36
C PRO A 83 13.90 -15.52 -22.82
N LEU A 84 14.51 -14.77 -21.91
CA LEU A 84 15.76 -15.18 -21.25
C LEU A 84 15.48 -16.22 -20.17
N LEU A 85 14.45 -16.00 -19.36
CA LEU A 85 14.01 -16.91 -18.30
C LEU A 85 13.47 -18.23 -18.88
N GLU A 86 12.74 -18.19 -19.99
CA GLU A 86 12.25 -19.40 -20.68
C GLU A 86 13.39 -20.28 -21.22
N ARG A 87 14.54 -19.68 -21.56
CA ARG A 87 15.73 -20.38 -22.05
C ARG A 87 16.68 -20.84 -20.92
N ASP A 88 16.42 -20.46 -19.68
CA ASP A 88 17.28 -20.76 -18.53
C ASP A 88 17.02 -22.19 -17.99
N GLU A 89 17.32 -23.20 -18.80
CA GLU A 89 17.06 -24.61 -18.45
C GLU A 89 17.87 -25.09 -17.23
N ASP A 90 19.07 -24.53 -17.04
CA ASP A 90 19.98 -24.87 -15.93
C ASP A 90 19.73 -24.02 -14.66
N GLY A 91 18.82 -23.04 -14.72
CA GLY A 91 18.52 -22.14 -13.60
C GLY A 91 19.65 -21.15 -13.25
N LEU A 92 20.61 -20.93 -14.16
CA LEU A 92 21.77 -20.07 -13.92
C LEU A 92 21.38 -18.59 -13.85
N LEU A 93 20.48 -18.15 -14.72
CA LEU A 93 19.97 -16.79 -14.70
C LEU A 93 19.15 -16.54 -13.44
N LEU A 94 18.28 -17.50 -13.07
CA LEU A 94 17.52 -17.43 -11.81
C LEU A 94 18.47 -17.36 -10.61
N GLN A 95 19.46 -18.23 -10.54
CA GLN A 95 20.45 -18.22 -9.47
C GLN A 95 21.17 -16.86 -9.40
N ARG A 96 21.63 -16.32 -10.55
CA ARG A 96 22.27 -14.99 -10.56
C ARG A 96 21.32 -13.89 -10.07
N MET A 97 20.06 -13.95 -10.47
CA MET A 97 19.04 -12.99 -10.03
C MET A 97 18.82 -13.04 -8.51
N GLU A 98 18.95 -14.22 -7.91
CA GLU A 98 18.85 -14.43 -6.46
C GLU A 98 20.12 -14.05 -5.70
N ASP A 99 21.30 -14.32 -6.27
CA ASP A 99 22.59 -14.02 -5.65
C ASP A 99 22.89 -12.51 -5.63
N ALA A 100 22.42 -11.77 -6.64
CA ALA A 100 22.63 -10.33 -6.74
C ALA A 100 21.95 -9.55 -5.60
N VAL A 101 22.73 -8.75 -4.88
CA VAL A 101 22.21 -7.87 -3.80
C VAL A 101 21.67 -6.55 -4.37
N ASP A 102 20.86 -5.83 -3.59
CA ASP A 102 20.24 -4.57 -4.04
C ASP A 102 21.28 -3.53 -4.46
N GLY A 103 22.42 -3.45 -3.76
CA GLY A 103 23.52 -2.56 -4.11
C GLY A 103 24.10 -2.81 -5.51
N GLU A 104 24.22 -4.07 -5.90
CA GLU A 104 24.62 -4.45 -7.26
C GLU A 104 23.56 -4.02 -8.29
N TYR A 105 22.27 -4.25 -8.01
CA TYR A 105 21.19 -3.80 -8.88
C TYR A 105 21.12 -2.28 -9.06
N GLN A 106 21.46 -1.52 -8.02
CA GLN A 106 21.61 -0.07 -8.14
C GLN A 106 22.76 0.28 -9.07
N LYS A 107 23.91 -0.39 -8.92
CA LYS A 107 25.04 -0.19 -9.82
C LYS A 107 24.69 -0.48 -11.27
N TYR A 108 24.00 -1.60 -11.56
CA TYR A 108 23.57 -1.97 -12.92
C TYR A 108 22.62 -0.95 -13.55
N SER A 109 21.79 -0.28 -12.74
CA SER A 109 20.86 0.72 -13.26
C SER A 109 21.53 2.07 -13.50
N ALA A 110 22.60 2.38 -12.77
CA ALA A 110 23.37 3.61 -12.91
C ALA A 110 24.48 3.53 -13.98
N THR A 111 24.81 2.32 -14.46
CA THR A 111 25.86 2.07 -15.45
C THR A 111 25.29 1.64 -16.81
N GLY A 112 26.17 1.56 -17.81
CA GLY A 112 25.82 1.14 -19.16
C GLY A 112 25.73 -0.38 -19.34
N PRO A 113 25.23 -0.83 -20.50
CA PRO A 113 25.05 -2.24 -20.83
C PRO A 113 26.36 -3.05 -20.79
N ASP A 114 27.51 -2.45 -21.10
CA ASP A 114 28.83 -3.09 -20.98
C ASP A 114 29.08 -3.61 -19.56
N TYR A 115 28.80 -2.77 -18.56
CA TYR A 115 28.99 -3.13 -17.16
C TYR A 115 28.03 -4.24 -16.74
N VAL A 116 26.79 -4.22 -17.22
CA VAL A 116 25.81 -5.29 -16.96
C VAL A 116 26.26 -6.60 -17.61
N ARG A 117 26.76 -6.54 -18.85
CA ARG A 117 27.28 -7.70 -19.57
C ARG A 117 28.48 -8.33 -18.86
N GLU A 118 29.36 -7.52 -18.29
CA GLU A 118 30.55 -8.00 -17.56
C GLU A 118 30.23 -8.48 -16.14
N HIS A 119 29.44 -7.71 -15.37
CA HIS A 119 29.29 -7.94 -13.92
C HIS A 119 27.97 -8.60 -13.50
N PHE A 120 26.95 -8.63 -14.37
CA PHE A 120 25.76 -9.43 -14.13
C PHE A 120 25.85 -10.75 -14.87
N PHE A 121 25.98 -10.70 -16.21
CA PHE A 121 26.02 -11.91 -17.04
C PHE A 121 27.42 -12.56 -17.08
N GLY A 122 28.48 -11.75 -17.05
CA GLY A 122 29.86 -12.20 -17.20
C GLY A 122 30.47 -12.90 -15.99
N VAL A 123 29.74 -13.03 -14.88
CA VAL A 123 30.18 -13.78 -13.70
C VAL A 123 30.26 -15.28 -13.95
N ASP A 124 29.53 -15.78 -14.96
CA ASP A 124 29.60 -17.15 -15.45
C ASP A 124 29.67 -17.12 -16.99
N PRO A 125 30.64 -17.79 -17.64
CA PRO A 125 30.73 -17.85 -19.10
C PRO A 125 29.45 -18.36 -19.78
N ARG A 126 28.71 -19.27 -19.14
CA ARG A 126 27.45 -19.82 -19.66
C ARG A 126 26.34 -18.78 -19.62
N LEU A 127 26.26 -18.01 -18.54
CA LEU A 127 25.32 -16.90 -18.40
C LEU A 127 25.64 -15.76 -19.38
N LYS A 128 26.93 -15.50 -19.62
CA LYS A 128 27.39 -14.54 -20.64
C LYS A 128 26.97 -14.96 -22.06
N ALA A 129 27.04 -16.26 -22.36
CA ALA A 129 26.63 -16.81 -23.66
C ALA A 129 25.12 -16.57 -23.93
N MET A 130 24.27 -16.56 -22.89
CA MET A 130 22.83 -16.31 -23.05
C MET A 130 22.50 -14.94 -23.67
N VAL A 131 23.41 -13.97 -23.53
CA VAL A 131 23.25 -12.60 -24.04
C VAL A 131 24.27 -12.23 -25.12
N GLU A 132 25.03 -13.19 -25.66
CA GLU A 132 26.08 -12.92 -26.66
C GLU A 132 25.53 -12.24 -27.92
N ASN A 133 24.31 -12.61 -28.32
CA ASN A 133 23.64 -12.11 -29.52
C ASN A 133 22.75 -10.88 -29.22
N MET A 134 22.73 -10.39 -27.98
CA MET A 134 21.98 -9.19 -27.61
C MET A 134 22.84 -7.95 -27.81
N SER A 135 22.32 -6.99 -28.58
CA SER A 135 22.95 -5.68 -28.68
C SER A 135 22.83 -4.91 -27.36
N ASP A 136 23.62 -3.85 -27.21
CA ASP A 136 23.52 -2.94 -26.07
C ASP A 136 22.15 -2.26 -25.98
N ALA A 137 21.52 -2.02 -27.13
CA ALA A 137 20.15 -1.52 -27.18
C ALA A 137 19.14 -2.54 -26.66
N ASP A 138 19.38 -3.84 -26.88
CA ASP A 138 18.52 -4.91 -26.35
C ASP A 138 18.73 -5.11 -24.86
N LEU A 139 19.97 -5.07 -24.37
CA LEU A 139 20.25 -5.10 -22.94
C LEU A 139 19.62 -3.92 -22.19
N LYS A 140 19.60 -2.72 -22.79
CA LYS A 140 18.93 -1.54 -22.22
C LYS A 140 17.41 -1.71 -22.10
N LYS A 141 16.78 -2.58 -22.91
CA LYS A 141 15.34 -2.87 -22.83
C LYS A 141 14.97 -3.80 -21.67
N LEU A 142 15.95 -4.47 -21.05
CA LEU A 142 15.73 -5.35 -19.90
C LEU A 142 15.28 -4.55 -18.68
N ASN A 143 13.98 -4.26 -18.62
CA ASN A 143 13.36 -3.37 -17.65
C ASN A 143 12.96 -4.09 -16.35
N ARG A 144 12.77 -3.29 -15.29
CA ARG A 144 12.19 -3.77 -14.03
C ARG A 144 10.67 -3.86 -14.17
N GLY A 145 10.05 -4.86 -13.55
CA GLY A 145 8.64 -5.21 -13.76
C GLY A 145 7.65 -4.11 -13.36
N GLY A 146 7.99 -3.25 -12.41
CA GLY A 146 7.14 -2.11 -12.03
C GLY A 146 7.03 -1.02 -13.13
N HIS A 147 7.83 -1.11 -14.19
CA HIS A 147 7.75 -0.25 -15.39
C HIS A 147 7.11 -0.97 -16.59
N ASP A 148 6.59 -2.18 -16.38
CA ASP A 148 5.90 -2.95 -17.39
C ASP A 148 4.38 -2.94 -17.11
N PRO A 149 3.56 -2.23 -17.93
CA PRO A 149 2.13 -2.12 -17.70
C PRO A 149 1.39 -3.46 -17.65
N GLU A 150 1.83 -4.47 -18.41
CA GLU A 150 1.20 -5.78 -18.44
C GLU A 150 1.46 -6.54 -17.14
N LYS A 151 2.70 -6.50 -16.64
CA LYS A 151 3.07 -7.13 -15.37
C LYS A 151 2.38 -6.45 -14.19
N VAL A 152 2.30 -5.11 -14.19
CA VAL A 152 1.57 -4.34 -13.17
C VAL A 152 0.07 -4.64 -13.21
N TYR A 153 -0.53 -4.66 -14.40
CA TYR A 153 -1.95 -5.00 -14.56
C TYR A 153 -2.26 -6.41 -14.07
N ALA A 154 -1.44 -7.41 -14.42
CA ALA A 154 -1.60 -8.78 -13.94
C ALA A 154 -1.56 -8.86 -12.40
N ALA A 155 -0.66 -8.11 -11.76
CA ALA A 155 -0.58 -8.04 -10.30
C ALA A 155 -1.82 -7.37 -9.68
N TYR A 156 -2.28 -6.24 -10.23
CA TYR A 156 -3.48 -5.55 -9.74
C TYR A 156 -4.73 -6.41 -9.89
N GLN A 157 -4.88 -7.08 -11.04
CA GLN A 157 -6.00 -7.96 -11.29
C GLN A 157 -6.02 -9.14 -10.31
N ARG A 158 -4.86 -9.77 -10.07
CA ARG A 158 -4.74 -10.85 -9.10
C ARG A 158 -5.06 -10.37 -7.68
N ALA A 159 -4.55 -9.22 -7.26
CA ALA A 159 -4.81 -8.66 -5.93
C ALA A 159 -6.30 -8.33 -5.70
N VAL A 160 -6.98 -7.78 -6.69
CA VAL A 160 -8.42 -7.47 -6.61
C VAL A 160 -9.26 -8.75 -6.49
N GLN A 161 -8.82 -9.82 -7.16
CA GLN A 161 -9.50 -11.13 -7.17
C GLN A 161 -9.20 -11.99 -5.92
N SER A 162 -8.11 -11.76 -5.20
CA SER A 162 -7.77 -12.44 -3.95
C SER A 162 -8.90 -12.38 -2.91
N LYS A 163 -9.01 -13.44 -2.10
CA LYS A 163 -10.03 -13.62 -1.06
C LYS A 163 -9.43 -14.14 0.24
N GLY A 164 -10.07 -13.78 1.35
CA GLY A 164 -9.76 -14.30 2.68
C GLY A 164 -8.47 -13.79 3.34
N ALA A 165 -7.67 -12.98 2.65
CA ALA A 165 -6.46 -12.35 3.19
C ALA A 165 -6.12 -11.07 2.42
N PRO A 166 -5.46 -10.09 3.06
CA PRO A 166 -4.95 -8.90 2.40
C PRO A 166 -3.86 -9.25 1.35
N THR A 167 -3.59 -8.33 0.42
CA THR A 167 -2.55 -8.53 -0.61
C THR A 167 -1.53 -7.42 -0.59
N VAL A 168 -0.25 -7.76 -0.70
CA VAL A 168 0.83 -6.81 -0.97
C VAL A 168 1.42 -7.08 -2.35
N ILE A 169 1.65 -5.99 -3.09
CA ILE A 169 2.37 -5.99 -4.35
C ILE A 169 3.71 -5.32 -4.14
N LEU A 170 4.79 -6.07 -4.35
CA LEU A 170 6.17 -5.60 -4.28
C LEU A 170 6.63 -5.28 -5.70
N ALA A 171 6.54 -4.00 -6.09
CA ALA A 171 6.81 -3.56 -7.45
C ALA A 171 8.26 -3.04 -7.57
N LYS A 172 9.12 -3.79 -8.25
CA LYS A 172 10.52 -3.38 -8.48
C LYS A 172 10.55 -2.29 -9.56
N THR A 173 10.98 -1.08 -9.22
CA THR A 173 11.07 0.06 -10.16
C THR A 173 12.47 0.67 -10.16
N VAL A 174 12.74 1.68 -11.00
CA VAL A 174 13.96 2.49 -10.98
C VAL A 174 13.63 3.87 -10.43
N LYS A 175 14.33 4.32 -9.39
CA LYS A 175 14.19 5.70 -8.89
C LYS A 175 14.71 6.69 -9.93
N GLY A 176 13.96 7.76 -10.20
CA GLY A 176 14.30 8.72 -11.25
C GLY A 176 14.18 8.17 -12.67
N TYR A 177 13.34 7.15 -12.90
CA TYR A 177 13.16 6.55 -14.22
C TYR A 177 12.88 7.59 -15.31
N GLY A 178 13.70 7.56 -16.36
CA GLY A 178 13.61 8.45 -17.50
C GLY A 178 14.21 9.83 -17.33
N LEU A 179 14.87 10.11 -16.20
CA LEU A 179 15.68 11.31 -16.03
C LEU A 179 17.10 11.18 -16.63
N GLY A 180 17.50 9.99 -17.10
CA GLY A 180 18.84 9.78 -17.65
C GLY A 180 19.94 10.13 -16.65
N GLU A 181 21.01 10.79 -17.12
CA GLU A 181 22.14 11.17 -16.27
C GLU A 181 21.77 12.11 -15.11
N ALA A 182 20.64 12.81 -15.23
CA ALA A 182 20.13 13.75 -14.24
C ALA A 182 19.68 13.06 -12.94
N GLY A 183 19.48 11.73 -12.92
CA GLY A 183 19.09 11.06 -11.67
C GLY A 183 18.61 9.60 -11.78
N GLU A 184 18.53 9.00 -12.96
CA GLU A 184 18.05 7.63 -13.13
C GLU A 184 19.00 6.63 -12.46
N GLY A 185 18.52 5.97 -11.39
CA GLY A 185 19.32 5.05 -10.59
C GLY A 185 20.44 5.71 -9.76
N ARG A 186 20.46 7.04 -9.61
CA ARG A 186 21.50 7.77 -8.87
C ARG A 186 20.97 8.40 -7.57
N ASN A 187 21.83 8.49 -6.56
CA ASN A 187 21.56 9.24 -5.32
C ASN A 187 21.84 10.73 -5.53
N ILE A 188 21.07 11.39 -6.39
CA ILE A 188 21.05 12.85 -6.44
C ILE A 188 20.25 13.39 -5.24
N THR A 189 20.57 14.61 -4.78
CA THR A 189 19.85 15.22 -3.66
C THR A 189 18.38 15.35 -4.00
N HIS A 190 17.50 14.78 -3.16
CA HIS A 190 16.05 14.83 -3.34
C HIS A 190 15.48 16.27 -3.38
N GLN A 191 16.27 17.26 -2.97
CA GLN A 191 15.92 18.68 -3.00
C GLN A 191 16.38 19.41 -4.27
N GLN A 192 16.88 18.73 -5.32
CA GLN A 192 17.23 19.38 -6.58
C GLN A 192 15.99 20.01 -7.23
N LYS A 193 15.83 21.34 -7.05
CA LYS A 193 14.61 22.07 -7.39
C LYS A 193 14.41 22.30 -8.89
N LYS A 194 15.46 22.18 -9.71
CA LYS A 194 15.41 22.48 -11.14
C LYS A 194 16.32 21.52 -11.92
N LEU A 195 15.78 20.96 -12.99
CA LEU A 195 16.56 20.37 -14.07
C LEU A 195 17.16 21.51 -14.90
N ASN A 196 18.36 21.30 -15.43
CA ASN A 196 18.92 22.22 -16.43
C ASN A 196 18.22 22.00 -17.80
N GLU A 197 18.48 22.89 -18.75
CA GLU A 197 17.80 22.87 -20.05
C GLU A 197 18.11 21.61 -20.89
N GLU A 198 19.33 21.10 -20.82
CA GLU A 198 19.73 19.87 -21.52
C GLU A 198 19.00 18.65 -20.94
N GLU A 199 18.88 18.58 -19.62
CA GLU A 199 18.13 17.53 -18.92
C GLU A 199 16.63 17.58 -19.28
N LEU A 200 16.05 18.78 -19.38
CA LEU A 200 14.66 18.97 -19.84
C LEU A 200 14.47 18.52 -21.30
N ARG A 201 15.41 18.85 -22.19
CA ARG A 201 15.42 18.38 -23.58
C ARG A 201 15.49 16.86 -23.66
N ALA A 202 16.39 16.25 -22.88
CA ALA A 202 16.56 14.80 -22.82
C ALA A 202 15.29 14.09 -22.31
N PHE A 203 14.70 14.59 -21.22
CA PHE A 203 13.45 14.07 -20.65
C PHE A 203 12.31 14.15 -21.67
N ARG A 204 12.10 15.33 -22.27
CA ARG A 204 11.08 15.55 -23.29
C ARG A 204 11.25 14.58 -24.46
N SER A 205 12.45 14.47 -25.01
CA SER A 205 12.74 13.58 -26.14
C SER A 205 12.53 12.10 -25.78
N ARG A 206 12.93 11.68 -24.57
CA ARG A 206 12.74 10.29 -24.10
C ARG A 206 11.28 9.88 -24.03
N PHE A 207 10.41 10.77 -23.56
CA PHE A 207 8.97 10.52 -23.45
C PHE A 207 8.18 11.02 -24.66
N ALA A 208 8.85 11.44 -25.74
CA ALA A 208 8.25 11.97 -26.96
C ALA A 208 7.21 13.07 -26.71
N ILE A 209 7.46 13.96 -25.75
CA ILE A 209 6.55 15.06 -25.40
C ILE A 209 6.66 16.14 -26.49
N PRO A 210 5.57 16.54 -27.15
CA PRO A 210 5.62 17.44 -28.31
C PRO A 210 5.73 18.92 -27.89
N ILE A 211 6.84 19.26 -27.24
CA ILE A 211 7.25 20.63 -26.90
C ILE A 211 8.48 20.98 -27.73
N SER A 212 8.48 22.12 -28.42
CA SER A 212 9.63 22.49 -29.25
C SER A 212 10.89 22.78 -28.43
N ASP A 213 12.04 22.65 -29.08
CA ASP A 213 13.36 22.98 -28.52
C ASP A 213 13.43 24.40 -27.97
N GLU A 214 12.70 25.36 -28.56
CA GLU A 214 12.70 26.75 -28.10
C GLU A 214 11.92 26.94 -26.79
N HIS A 215 10.90 26.11 -26.53
CA HIS A 215 10.00 26.29 -25.40
C HIS A 215 10.34 25.38 -24.20
N VAL A 216 11.13 24.32 -24.40
CA VAL A 216 11.40 23.31 -23.37
C VAL A 216 12.06 23.88 -22.11
N GLY A 217 12.91 24.90 -22.24
CA GLY A 217 13.58 25.55 -21.10
C GLY A 217 12.65 26.28 -20.15
N ALA A 218 11.45 26.67 -20.60
CA ALA A 218 10.42 27.27 -19.76
C ALA A 218 9.62 26.23 -18.94
N ALA A 219 9.85 24.93 -19.18
CA ALA A 219 9.10 23.81 -18.61
C ALA A 219 7.56 24.01 -18.69
N PRO A 220 7.00 24.31 -19.88
CA PRO A 220 5.58 24.59 -20.02
C PRO A 220 4.75 23.34 -19.73
N LEU A 221 3.54 23.55 -19.20
CA LEU A 221 2.55 22.48 -19.13
C LEU A 221 2.11 22.09 -20.54
N TYR A 222 2.03 20.79 -20.81
CA TYR A 222 1.50 20.26 -22.08
C TYR A 222 0.08 19.73 -21.90
N HIS A 223 -0.82 20.15 -22.79
CA HIS A 223 -2.16 19.60 -22.91
C HIS A 223 -2.43 19.35 -24.41
N PRO A 224 -2.71 18.09 -24.83
CA PRO A 224 -2.89 17.75 -26.25
C PRO A 224 -4.19 18.31 -26.88
N GLY A 225 -5.04 18.96 -26.08
CA GLY A 225 -6.34 19.51 -26.48
C GLY A 225 -7.50 18.60 -26.09
N GLU A 226 -8.67 19.18 -25.85
CA GLU A 226 -9.87 18.47 -25.38
C GLU A 226 -10.35 17.38 -26.35
N ASP A 227 -10.16 17.60 -27.66
CA ASP A 227 -10.58 16.70 -28.73
C ASP A 227 -9.56 15.61 -29.08
N SER A 228 -8.39 15.63 -28.44
CA SER A 228 -7.32 14.66 -28.67
C SER A 228 -7.74 13.23 -28.32
N ARG A 229 -7.09 12.25 -28.95
CA ARG A 229 -7.35 10.82 -28.68
C ARG A 229 -7.02 10.48 -27.23
N GLU A 230 -5.96 11.07 -26.72
CA GLU A 230 -5.44 10.89 -25.36
C GLU A 230 -6.45 11.35 -24.31
N ILE A 231 -7.00 12.56 -24.46
CA ILE A 231 -7.97 13.10 -23.49
C ILE A 231 -9.29 12.32 -23.55
N LYS A 232 -9.77 11.97 -24.75
CA LYS A 232 -10.96 11.11 -24.91
C LYS A 232 -10.79 9.78 -24.21
N TYR A 233 -9.66 9.10 -24.44
CA TYR A 233 -9.35 7.82 -23.80
C TYR A 233 -9.30 7.94 -22.26
N ILE A 234 -8.60 8.95 -21.72
CA ILE A 234 -8.52 9.16 -20.26
C ILE A 234 -9.92 9.39 -19.65
N LYS A 235 -10.73 10.23 -20.29
CA LYS A 235 -12.11 10.53 -19.83
C LYS A 235 -12.98 9.28 -19.86
N GLU A 236 -12.99 8.55 -20.97
CA GLU A 236 -13.77 7.30 -21.12
C GLU A 236 -13.39 6.27 -20.06
N GLN A 237 -12.09 6.09 -19.78
CA GLN A 237 -11.62 5.15 -18.77
C GLN A 237 -12.00 5.59 -17.35
N ARG A 238 -11.92 6.90 -17.03
CA ARG A 238 -12.39 7.41 -15.73
C ARG A 238 -13.89 7.29 -15.57
N GLU A 239 -14.67 7.53 -16.62
CA GLU A 239 -16.13 7.39 -16.60
C GLU A 239 -16.54 5.94 -16.31
N LYS A 240 -15.93 4.96 -16.99
CA LYS A 240 -16.11 3.52 -16.70
C LYS A 240 -15.76 3.14 -15.26
N LEU A 241 -14.87 3.90 -14.60
CA LEU A 241 -14.41 3.70 -13.23
C LEU A 241 -15.10 4.62 -12.20
N GLY A 242 -16.23 5.24 -12.55
CA GLY A 242 -17.05 6.02 -11.62
C GLY A 242 -16.66 7.50 -11.49
N GLY A 243 -15.91 8.05 -12.44
CA GLY A 243 -15.51 9.46 -12.49
C GLY A 243 -14.08 9.71 -11.99
N PRO A 244 -13.63 10.95 -11.83
CA PRO A 244 -12.26 11.27 -11.39
C PRO A 244 -12.01 10.95 -9.90
N VAL A 245 -10.77 10.58 -9.56
CA VAL A 245 -10.26 10.44 -8.18
C VAL A 245 -8.88 11.12 -8.07
N PRO A 246 -8.49 11.67 -6.90
CA PRO A 246 -9.26 11.72 -5.65
C PRO A 246 -10.44 12.68 -5.73
N ALA A 247 -11.52 12.36 -5.02
CA ALA A 247 -12.67 13.24 -4.86
C ALA A 247 -13.18 13.12 -3.42
N ARG A 248 -13.42 14.26 -2.76
CA ARG A 248 -14.03 14.32 -1.43
C ARG A 248 -15.42 14.93 -1.55
N LYS A 249 -16.43 14.26 -1.01
CA LYS A 249 -17.77 14.82 -0.87
C LYS A 249 -18.12 14.79 0.61
N ASP A 250 -18.46 15.95 1.15
CA ASP A 250 -19.00 16.04 2.50
C ASP A 250 -20.50 15.73 2.44
N ARG A 251 -20.86 14.49 2.79
CA ARG A 251 -22.22 13.95 2.67
C ARG A 251 -22.66 13.31 3.98
N ALA A 252 -22.56 14.05 5.07
CA ALA A 252 -23.19 13.62 6.32
C ALA A 252 -24.67 14.02 6.27
N GLU A 253 -25.56 13.04 6.28
CA GLU A 253 -26.98 13.30 6.57
C GLU A 253 -27.06 13.81 8.02
N PRO A 254 -27.80 14.90 8.28
CA PRO A 254 -28.01 15.36 9.64
C PRO A 254 -28.65 14.25 10.48
N VAL A 255 -28.07 13.98 11.63
CA VAL A 255 -28.72 13.13 12.64
C VAL A 255 -29.95 13.88 13.15
N ASN A 256 -31.07 13.19 13.34
CA ASN A 256 -32.22 13.81 13.99
C ASN A 256 -31.86 14.28 15.41
N GLN A 257 -32.65 15.20 15.96
CA GLN A 257 -32.41 15.69 17.30
C GLN A 257 -32.44 14.53 18.31
N ILE A 258 -31.33 14.35 19.03
CA ILE A 258 -31.19 13.34 20.09
C ILE A 258 -32.25 13.60 21.16
N ASN A 259 -32.88 12.54 21.68
CA ASN A 259 -33.81 12.68 22.80
C ASN A 259 -33.07 13.30 24.02
N PRO A 260 -33.41 14.52 24.45
CA PRO A 260 -32.73 15.18 25.57
C PRO A 260 -32.88 14.42 26.89
N ASP A 261 -33.91 13.59 27.04
CA ASP A 261 -34.17 12.76 28.23
C ASP A 261 -33.01 11.78 28.52
N ILE A 262 -32.19 11.47 27.52
CA ILE A 262 -30.96 10.69 27.69
C ILE A 262 -30.03 11.36 28.71
N PHE A 263 -30.02 12.69 28.74
CA PHE A 263 -29.06 13.48 29.52
C PHE A 263 -29.62 14.04 30.82
N GLU A 264 -30.94 14.00 31.04
CA GLU A 264 -31.62 14.66 32.16
C GLU A 264 -31.02 14.26 33.52
N GLU A 265 -30.80 12.96 33.76
CA GLU A 265 -30.27 12.47 35.03
C GLU A 265 -28.86 13.00 35.36
N PHE A 266 -28.07 13.35 34.34
CA PHE A 266 -26.71 13.87 34.55
C PHE A 266 -26.71 15.36 34.84
N THR A 267 -27.80 16.05 34.53
CA THR A 267 -27.99 17.47 34.88
C THR A 267 -28.58 17.67 36.28
N ALA A 268 -29.23 16.64 36.84
CA ALA A 268 -29.84 16.68 38.17
C ALA A 268 -28.82 16.62 39.33
N GLY A 269 -27.56 16.32 39.06
CA GLY A 269 -26.53 16.11 40.08
C GLY A 269 -26.57 14.69 40.67
N SER A 270 -25.63 14.36 41.56
CA SER A 270 -25.46 12.99 42.07
C SER A 270 -26.23 12.66 43.35
N GLU A 271 -27.08 13.57 43.83
CA GLU A 271 -27.84 13.42 45.09
C GLU A 271 -26.98 13.01 46.29
N GLY A 272 -25.74 13.52 46.35
CA GLY A 272 -24.78 13.22 47.41
C GLY A 272 -24.02 11.90 47.25
N ARG A 273 -24.25 11.14 46.16
CA ARG A 273 -23.41 9.99 45.80
C ARG A 273 -22.11 10.46 45.16
N GLU A 274 -21.00 9.87 45.59
CA GLU A 274 -19.73 10.06 44.91
C GLU A 274 -19.73 9.29 43.58
N ALA A 275 -19.24 9.93 42.53
CA ALA A 275 -19.08 9.33 41.21
C ALA A 275 -17.86 9.93 40.52
N SER A 276 -17.11 9.12 39.79
CA SER A 276 -16.08 9.63 38.89
C SER A 276 -16.70 10.12 37.58
N THR A 277 -16.04 11.05 36.90
CA THR A 277 -16.45 11.50 35.56
C THR A 277 -16.43 10.35 34.55
N THR A 278 -15.52 9.39 34.69
CA THR A 278 -15.49 8.16 33.86
C THR A 278 -16.77 7.33 34.02
N MET A 279 -17.22 7.10 35.26
CA MET A 279 -18.47 6.38 35.51
C MET A 279 -19.67 7.09 34.86
N VAL A 280 -19.69 8.42 34.92
CA VAL A 280 -20.74 9.24 34.30
C VAL A 280 -20.71 9.10 32.78
N VAL A 281 -19.53 9.18 32.15
CA VAL A 281 -19.38 9.01 30.69
C VAL A 281 -19.80 7.61 30.23
N VAL A 282 -19.42 6.55 30.95
CA VAL A 282 -19.84 5.18 30.58
C VAL A 282 -21.34 5.00 30.71
N ARG A 283 -21.97 5.60 31.73
CA ARG A 283 -23.44 5.60 31.86
C ARG A 283 -24.12 6.36 30.72
N MET A 284 -23.60 7.53 30.34
CA MET A 284 -24.08 8.29 29.18
C MET A 284 -23.96 7.44 27.90
N LEU A 285 -22.80 6.83 27.67
CA LEU A 285 -22.54 5.98 26.52
C LEU A 285 -23.51 4.80 26.45
N GLY A 286 -23.77 4.13 27.57
CA GLY A 286 -24.76 3.06 27.66
C GLY A 286 -26.18 3.50 27.32
N LYS A 287 -26.59 4.74 27.67
CA LYS A 287 -27.87 5.29 27.22
C LYS A 287 -27.86 5.64 25.72
N MET A 288 -26.80 6.27 25.22
CA MET A 288 -26.66 6.61 23.80
C MET A 288 -26.70 5.36 22.91
N LEU A 289 -26.05 4.27 23.33
CA LEU A 289 -26.08 2.99 22.63
C LEU A 289 -27.49 2.35 22.56
N ARG A 290 -28.43 2.74 23.44
CA ARG A 290 -29.83 2.28 23.41
C ARG A 290 -30.74 3.18 22.58
N ASP A 291 -30.28 4.36 22.19
CA ASP A 291 -31.07 5.28 21.39
C ASP A 291 -31.26 4.74 19.97
N GLU A 292 -32.49 4.77 19.46
CA GLU A 292 -32.83 4.17 18.16
C GLU A 292 -32.23 4.95 16.98
N GLU A 293 -31.98 6.24 17.15
CA GLU A 293 -31.47 7.12 16.11
C GLU A 293 -29.95 7.07 16.05
N ILE A 294 -29.29 7.35 17.19
CA ILE A 294 -27.84 7.49 17.26
C ILE A 294 -27.12 6.22 17.69
N GLY A 295 -27.82 5.28 18.34
CA GLY A 295 -27.20 4.11 18.95
C GLY A 295 -26.30 3.37 17.98
N LYS A 296 -26.79 3.09 16.76
CA LYS A 296 -26.05 2.44 15.66
C LYS A 296 -24.85 3.24 15.12
N LEU A 297 -24.74 4.53 15.43
CA LEU A 297 -23.67 5.42 14.97
C LEU A 297 -22.54 5.55 16.00
N ILE A 298 -22.76 5.10 17.23
CA ILE A 298 -21.75 5.14 18.29
C ILE A 298 -20.77 3.99 18.11
N VAL A 299 -19.46 4.25 18.17
CA VAL A 299 -18.44 3.19 18.08
C VAL A 299 -17.50 3.32 19.27
N PRO A 300 -17.76 2.59 20.38
CA PRO A 300 -16.83 2.54 21.50
C PRO A 300 -15.54 1.83 21.06
N ILE A 301 -14.39 2.42 21.38
CA ILE A 301 -13.07 1.86 21.10
C ILE A 301 -12.30 1.74 22.41
N ILE A 302 -11.83 0.55 22.74
CA ILE A 302 -11.16 0.25 24.01
C ILE A 302 -9.81 -0.40 23.70
N PRO A 303 -8.68 0.23 24.06
CA PRO A 303 -7.38 -0.44 23.94
C PRO A 303 -7.17 -1.37 25.14
N ASP A 304 -7.72 -2.58 25.07
CA ASP A 304 -7.57 -3.68 26.06
C ASP A 304 -8.30 -3.47 27.41
N GLU A 305 -8.01 -2.38 28.13
CA GLU A 305 -8.36 -2.23 29.56
C GLU A 305 -9.81 -1.75 29.84
N ALA A 306 -10.82 -2.53 29.44
CA ALA A 306 -12.23 -2.17 29.65
C ALA A 306 -12.64 -2.06 31.13
N ARG A 307 -12.15 -2.97 31.98
CA ARG A 307 -12.51 -3.05 33.42
C ARG A 307 -12.04 -1.83 34.20
N THR A 308 -10.86 -1.33 33.87
CA THR A 308 -10.29 -0.13 34.48
C THR A 308 -11.19 1.10 34.30
N PHE A 309 -11.92 1.17 33.17
CA PHE A 309 -12.84 2.25 32.86
C PHE A 309 -14.30 1.96 33.21
N GLY A 310 -14.63 0.76 33.73
CA GLY A 310 -16.00 0.35 34.01
C GLY A 310 -16.83 0.04 32.76
N MET A 311 -16.18 -0.17 31.60
CA MET A 311 -16.83 -0.40 30.31
C MET A 311 -17.32 -1.83 30.11
N GLU A 312 -16.94 -2.77 30.98
CA GLU A 312 -17.39 -4.16 30.94
C GLU A 312 -18.91 -4.30 31.08
N ALA A 313 -19.56 -3.30 31.70
CA ALA A 313 -21.02 -3.22 31.76
C ALA A 313 -21.68 -3.09 30.37
N LEU A 314 -20.93 -2.60 29.37
CA LEU A 314 -21.41 -2.45 27.99
C LEU A 314 -21.30 -3.74 27.18
N PHE A 315 -20.47 -4.72 27.59
CA PHE A 315 -20.25 -5.96 26.84
C PHE A 315 -21.53 -6.75 26.58
N ARG A 316 -22.43 -6.82 27.57
CA ARG A 316 -23.73 -7.49 27.39
C ARG A 316 -24.69 -6.72 26.48
N GLN A 317 -24.59 -5.40 26.48
CA GLN A 317 -25.49 -4.54 25.73
C GLN A 317 -25.07 -4.44 24.25
N ALA A 318 -23.79 -4.18 24.01
CA ALA A 318 -23.26 -3.82 22.70
C ALA A 318 -22.43 -4.95 22.04
N GLY A 319 -21.93 -5.91 22.84
CA GLY A 319 -21.00 -6.94 22.35
C GLY A 319 -19.66 -6.37 21.89
N ILE A 320 -18.64 -7.24 21.88
CA ILE A 320 -17.32 -6.94 21.32
C ILE A 320 -17.31 -7.46 19.88
N TYR A 321 -16.92 -6.61 18.93
CA TYR A 321 -16.84 -7.00 17.52
C TYR A 321 -15.78 -8.08 17.32
N SER A 322 -16.17 -9.16 16.64
CA SER A 322 -15.26 -10.22 16.20
C SER A 322 -15.77 -10.78 14.87
N HIS A 323 -14.97 -10.70 13.81
CA HIS A 323 -15.39 -11.14 12.47
C HIS A 323 -15.73 -12.64 12.40
N VAL A 324 -15.16 -13.46 13.30
CA VAL A 324 -15.49 -14.89 13.47
C VAL A 324 -16.60 -15.11 14.49
N GLY A 325 -16.82 -14.17 15.41
CA GLY A 325 -17.65 -14.34 16.60
C GLY A 325 -16.96 -15.23 17.64
N GLN A 326 -17.66 -15.53 18.73
CA GLN A 326 -17.14 -16.34 19.81
C GLN A 326 -17.10 -17.84 19.47
N LEU A 327 -15.90 -18.43 19.38
CA LEU A 327 -15.69 -19.85 19.03
C LEU A 327 -15.48 -20.77 20.23
N TYR A 328 -15.53 -20.24 21.45
CA TYR A 328 -15.18 -20.93 22.68
C TYR A 328 -16.07 -20.47 23.84
N GLU A 329 -15.98 -21.15 24.97
CA GLU A 329 -16.69 -20.78 26.18
C GLU A 329 -15.80 -19.93 27.10
N PRO A 330 -16.21 -18.70 27.48
CA PRO A 330 -15.42 -17.86 28.39
C PRO A 330 -15.25 -18.50 29.76
N VAL A 331 -14.06 -18.34 30.34
CA VAL A 331 -13.75 -18.81 31.70
C VAL A 331 -14.67 -18.15 32.73
N ASP A 332 -15.09 -16.91 32.50
CA ASP A 332 -15.94 -16.12 33.38
C ASP A 332 -17.42 -16.16 32.99
N ARG A 333 -17.87 -17.11 32.15
CA ARG A 333 -19.27 -17.21 31.69
C ARG A 333 -20.31 -17.21 32.80
N GLU A 334 -19.97 -17.76 33.97
CA GLU A 334 -20.87 -17.81 35.14
C GLU A 334 -21.00 -16.46 35.86
N THR A 335 -20.16 -15.47 35.53
CA THR A 335 -20.21 -14.13 36.12
C THR A 335 -21.28 -13.26 35.44
N LEU A 336 -21.73 -12.21 36.14
CA LEU A 336 -22.70 -11.27 35.58
C LEU A 336 -22.12 -10.39 34.45
N LEU A 337 -20.80 -10.20 34.41
CA LEU A 337 -20.10 -9.26 33.51
C LEU A 337 -19.14 -9.99 32.56
N TYR A 338 -19.47 -11.21 32.15
CA TYR A 338 -18.69 -11.93 31.13
C TYR A 338 -18.73 -11.21 29.78
N TYR A 339 -17.63 -11.28 29.04
CA TYR A 339 -17.52 -10.66 27.72
C TYR A 339 -18.16 -11.55 26.64
N LYS A 340 -18.66 -10.91 25.59
CA LYS A 340 -19.29 -11.60 24.46
C LYS A 340 -18.76 -11.06 23.16
N GLU A 341 -18.04 -11.90 22.43
CA GLU A 341 -17.61 -11.62 21.07
C GLU A 341 -18.75 -11.95 20.08
N ALA A 342 -19.06 -11.03 19.18
CA ALA A 342 -20.13 -11.18 18.21
C ALA A 342 -19.78 -10.52 16.87
N LYS A 343 -20.30 -11.07 15.78
CA LYS A 343 -20.10 -10.52 14.43
C LYS A 343 -20.78 -9.18 14.23
N ASP A 344 -21.83 -8.94 15.02
CA ASP A 344 -22.60 -7.71 15.12
C ASP A 344 -22.28 -6.93 16.40
N GLY A 345 -21.17 -7.27 17.08
CA GLY A 345 -20.68 -6.50 18.21
C GLY A 345 -20.30 -5.08 17.77
N GLN A 346 -20.53 -4.11 18.65
CA GLN A 346 -20.37 -2.68 18.33
C GLN A 346 -19.13 -2.06 18.99
N ILE A 347 -18.57 -2.70 20.01
CA ILE A 347 -17.33 -2.28 20.66
C ILE A 347 -16.15 -2.80 19.84
N LEU A 348 -15.18 -1.93 19.54
CA LEU A 348 -13.88 -2.32 19.00
C LEU A 348 -12.88 -2.42 20.15
N GLU A 349 -12.30 -3.60 20.33
CA GLU A 349 -11.28 -3.89 21.34
C GLU A 349 -9.94 -4.24 20.69
#